data_AF-A0AAV6GDA2-F1
#
_entry.id   AF-A0AAV6GDA2-F1
#
_cell.length_a   1.000
_cell.length_b   1.000
_cell.length_c   1.000
_cell.angle_alpha   90.00
_cell.angle_beta   90.00
_cell.angle_gamma   90.00
#
_symmetry.space_group_name_H-M   'P 1'
#
loop_
_entity.id
_entity.type
_entity.pdbx_description
1 polymer ?
#
loop_
_entity_poly.entity_id
_entity_poly.type
_entity_poly.pdbx_seq_one_letter_code
_entity_poly.pdbx_strand_id
1 'polypeptide(L)'
;MRELHFKDNFWNTDITCTGGYDNIIQHLNDGRRTCKEIEDFMKARATIEEKYAKELLGLSKKVCGHNEMNTLKRSLDVFKLQTENVGLSHLQLAHTIREEAKKLEDFREKQKEARKKLEHQMDGLHKQKTTQYKKTMESKKTYELKCRDKEEAEQNMNRSATTSSAKQQEKLYSKAQQAKNSAEEADNMYNSNVCSLGKLRDEWQNEHVKACEFFENQEAERISTVRNMVWTHLNQLSQQCVTSDELYEEVRKSLEQCNIQEDIEHFINLRRTGDKPPAPIPYENFYSNQRAPPPRQPPTITRRMPPIPDSNASGDVLYSSVTDPSYSTIRY
;
A
#
# COMPACT_ATOMS: atom_id res chain seq x y z
N MET A 1 -10.68 -31.20 8.24
CA MET A 1 -11.82 -30.27 8.35
C MET A 1 -12.53 -30.25 7.00
N ARG A 2 -13.87 -30.19 6.98
CA ARG A 2 -14.62 -30.06 5.73
C ARG A 2 -14.46 -28.61 5.22
N GLU A 3 -14.11 -28.43 3.95
CA GLU A 3 -14.07 -27.10 3.32
C GLU A 3 -15.51 -26.54 3.23
N LEU A 4 -15.65 -25.26 3.56
CA LEU A 4 -16.93 -24.56 3.51
C LEU A 4 -16.95 -23.69 2.25
N HIS A 5 -18.01 -23.82 1.46
CA HIS A 5 -18.19 -23.01 0.26
C HIS A 5 -19.43 -22.12 0.32
N PHE A 6 -19.39 -21.00 -0.40
CA PHE A 6 -20.55 -20.11 -0.54
C PHE A 6 -21.77 -20.85 -1.08
N LYS A 7 -21.57 -21.70 -2.09
CA LYS A 7 -22.65 -22.48 -2.73
C LYS A 7 -23.34 -23.48 -1.80
N ASP A 8 -22.73 -23.82 -0.66
CA ASP A 8 -23.28 -24.81 0.27
C ASP A 8 -23.96 -24.14 1.49
N ASN A 9 -23.65 -22.87 1.75
CA ASN A 9 -24.00 -22.22 3.02
C ASN A 9 -24.86 -20.94 2.89
N PHE A 10 -25.06 -20.41 1.68
CA PHE A 10 -25.84 -19.19 1.44
C PHE A 10 -27.16 -19.49 0.71
N TRP A 11 -27.94 -20.42 1.26
CA TRP A 11 -29.29 -20.75 0.82
C TRP A 11 -30.34 -20.15 1.76
N ASN A 12 -31.57 -19.96 1.25
CA ASN A 12 -32.74 -19.64 2.05
C ASN A 12 -33.82 -20.71 1.84
N THR A 13 -34.62 -21.00 2.86
CA THR A 13 -35.74 -21.96 2.77
C THR A 13 -36.94 -21.41 2.01
N ASP A 14 -37.17 -20.10 2.09
CA ASP A 14 -38.20 -19.41 1.31
C ASP A 14 -37.70 -19.16 -0.11
N ILE A 15 -38.43 -19.67 -1.10
CA ILE A 15 -38.13 -19.52 -2.52
C ILE A 15 -38.07 -18.06 -2.98
N THR A 16 -38.74 -17.14 -2.29
CA THR A 16 -38.73 -15.71 -2.61
C THR A 16 -37.60 -14.93 -1.91
N CYS A 17 -36.94 -15.54 -0.92
CA CYS A 17 -35.90 -14.88 -0.14
C CYS A 17 -34.54 -14.89 -0.85
N THR A 18 -33.85 -13.75 -0.79
CA THR A 18 -32.52 -13.53 -1.37
C THR A 18 -31.42 -13.30 -0.31
N GLY A 19 -31.73 -13.42 0.98
CA GLY A 19 -30.83 -13.03 2.08
C GLY A 19 -29.41 -13.61 2.00
N GLY A 20 -29.25 -14.91 1.72
CA GLY A 20 -27.93 -15.50 1.46
C GLY A 20 -27.13 -14.80 0.34
N TYR A 21 -27.76 -14.53 -0.81
CA TYR A 21 -27.16 -13.79 -1.92
C TYR A 21 -26.83 -12.35 -1.51
N ASP A 22 -27.76 -11.66 -0.86
CA ASP A 22 -27.60 -10.26 -0.44
C ASP A 22 -26.42 -10.10 0.54
N ASN A 23 -26.23 -11.05 1.45
CA ASN A 23 -25.08 -11.08 2.36
C ASN A 23 -23.74 -11.23 1.63
N ILE A 24 -23.67 -12.08 0.59
CA ILE A 24 -22.45 -12.23 -0.23
C ILE A 24 -22.16 -10.91 -0.95
N ILE A 25 -23.17 -10.31 -1.60
CA ILE A 25 -23.00 -9.05 -2.32
C ILE A 25 -22.54 -7.93 -1.39
N GLN A 26 -23.11 -7.84 -0.18
CA GLN A 26 -22.69 -6.89 0.83
C GLN A 26 -21.22 -7.10 1.21
N HIS A 27 -20.80 -8.35 1.49
CA HIS A 27 -19.42 -8.69 1.82
C HIS A 27 -18.43 -8.28 0.70
N LEU A 28 -18.76 -8.55 -0.57
CA LEU A 28 -17.91 -8.15 -1.71
C LEU A 28 -17.84 -6.63 -1.89
N ASN A 29 -18.92 -5.92 -1.61
CA ASN A 29 -18.94 -4.46 -1.65
C ASN A 29 -18.10 -3.83 -0.54
N ASP A 30 -18.10 -4.43 0.65
CA ASP A 30 -17.24 -4.02 1.75
C ASP A 30 -15.76 -4.32 1.42
N GLY A 31 -15.46 -5.49 0.86
CA GLY A 31 -14.13 -5.81 0.35
C GLY A 31 -13.63 -4.81 -0.70
N ARG A 32 -14.51 -4.36 -1.61
CA ARG A 32 -14.21 -3.29 -2.58
C ARG A 32 -13.88 -1.96 -1.89
N ARG A 33 -14.60 -1.61 -0.82
CA ARG A 33 -14.34 -0.38 -0.04
C ARG A 33 -12.99 -0.44 0.65
N THR A 34 -12.64 -1.57 1.26
CA THR A 34 -11.31 -1.79 1.84
C THR A 34 -10.19 -1.62 0.80
N CYS A 35 -10.35 -2.13 -0.43
CA CYS A 35 -9.37 -1.89 -1.49
C CYS A 35 -9.20 -0.39 -1.81
N LYS A 36 -10.27 0.41 -1.73
CA LYS A 36 -10.18 1.87 -1.93
C LYS A 36 -9.46 2.56 -0.77
N GLU A 37 -9.74 2.17 0.46
CA GLU A 37 -9.05 2.69 1.65
C GLU A 37 -7.54 2.42 1.59
N ILE A 38 -7.13 1.21 1.19
CA ILE A 38 -5.71 0.85 1.02
C ILE A 38 -5.06 1.66 -0.12
N GLU A 39 -5.75 1.80 -1.26
CA GLU A 39 -5.28 2.65 -2.36
C GLU A 39 -5.01 4.08 -1.89
N ASP A 40 -5.97 4.69 -1.18
CA ASP A 40 -5.86 6.06 -0.69
C ASP A 40 -4.73 6.20 0.34
N PHE A 41 -4.57 5.21 1.21
CA PHE A 41 -3.46 5.14 2.15
C PHE A 41 -2.10 5.14 1.43
N MET A 42 -1.94 4.30 0.40
CA MET A 42 -0.70 4.25 -0.38
C MET A 42 -0.43 5.56 -1.13
N LYS A 43 -1.47 6.19 -1.70
CA LYS A 43 -1.34 7.51 -2.36
C LYS A 43 -0.92 8.60 -1.37
N ALA A 44 -1.46 8.58 -0.15
CA ALA A 44 -1.04 9.49 0.90
C ALA A 44 0.43 9.25 1.31
N ARG A 45 0.83 7.99 1.51
CA ARG A 45 2.22 7.62 1.80
C ARG A 45 3.18 8.10 0.71
N ALA A 46 2.85 7.89 -0.57
CA ALA A 46 3.65 8.37 -1.69
C ALA A 46 3.81 9.89 -1.71
N THR A 47 2.76 10.64 -1.34
CA THR A 47 2.80 12.10 -1.27
C THR A 47 3.75 12.59 -0.16
N ILE A 48 3.75 11.90 0.99
CA ILE A 48 4.71 12.18 2.08
C ILE A 48 6.13 11.92 1.60
N GLU A 49 6.35 10.78 0.94
CA GLU A 49 7.68 10.38 0.45
C GLU A 49 8.22 11.36 -0.60
N GLU A 50 7.38 11.80 -1.53
CA GLU A 50 7.73 12.79 -2.54
C GLU A 50 8.08 14.15 -1.92
N LYS A 51 7.37 14.57 -0.87
CA LYS A 51 7.69 15.80 -0.15
C LYS A 51 9.07 15.71 0.50
N TYR A 52 9.35 14.62 1.20
CA TYR A 52 10.65 14.39 1.83
C TYR A 52 11.79 14.40 0.80
N ALA A 53 11.61 13.68 -0.32
CA ALA A 53 12.53 13.66 -1.43
C ALA A 53 12.84 15.07 -1.97
N LYS A 54 11.81 15.88 -2.23
CA LYS A 54 11.98 17.25 -2.73
C LYS A 54 12.71 18.17 -1.75
N GLU A 55 12.46 18.02 -0.45
CA GLU A 55 13.15 18.78 0.58
C GLU A 55 14.65 18.42 0.65
N LEU A 56 14.99 17.13 0.52
CA LEU A 56 16.39 16.67 0.41
C LEU A 56 17.09 17.21 -0.84
N LEU A 57 16.43 17.15 -2.01
CA LEU A 57 16.96 17.72 -3.26
C LEU A 57 17.14 19.24 -3.19
N GLY A 58 16.29 19.93 -2.41
CA GLY A 58 16.48 21.35 -2.11
C GLY A 58 17.67 21.59 -1.19
N LEU A 59 17.86 20.73 -0.19
CA LEU A 59 18.98 20.80 0.76
C LEU A 59 20.32 20.55 0.07
N SER A 60 20.42 19.55 -0.83
CA SER A 60 21.68 19.22 -1.53
C SER A 60 22.22 20.37 -2.38
N LYS A 61 21.36 21.31 -2.81
CA LYS A 61 21.75 22.50 -3.57
C LYS A 61 22.31 23.62 -2.70
N LYS A 62 22.06 23.60 -1.38
CA LYS A 62 22.59 24.63 -0.47
C LYS A 62 24.11 24.54 -0.37
N VAL A 63 24.74 25.67 -0.07
CA VAL A 63 26.18 25.72 0.12
C VAL A 63 26.55 25.00 1.43
N CYS A 64 27.52 24.10 1.36
CA CYS A 64 28.12 23.41 2.50
C CYS A 64 29.62 23.31 2.23
N GLY A 65 30.46 23.86 3.12
CA GLY A 65 31.92 23.85 2.95
C GLY A 65 32.46 24.82 1.88
N HIS A 66 31.89 26.01 1.71
CA HIS A 66 32.35 26.97 0.67
C HIS A 66 33.83 27.31 0.75
N ASN A 67 34.32 27.52 1.98
CA ASN A 67 35.69 27.95 2.25
C ASN A 67 36.63 26.77 2.51
N GLU A 68 36.10 25.55 2.57
CA GLU A 68 36.92 24.36 2.78
C GLU A 68 37.74 24.05 1.54
N MET A 69 38.88 23.41 1.75
CA MET A 69 39.87 23.16 0.71
C MET A 69 40.27 21.68 0.66
N ASN A 70 40.88 21.31 -0.46
CA ASN A 70 41.52 20.01 -0.69
C ASN A 70 40.72 18.77 -0.24
N THR A 71 41.23 17.95 0.69
CA THR A 71 40.65 16.64 1.02
C THR A 71 39.32 16.78 1.78
N LEU A 72 39.23 17.67 2.77
CA LEU A 72 37.97 17.93 3.48
C LEU A 72 36.89 18.48 2.54
N LYS A 73 37.25 19.38 1.62
CA LYS A 73 36.30 19.89 0.61
C LYS A 73 35.72 18.78 -0.26
N ARG A 74 36.57 17.85 -0.72
CA ARG A 74 36.14 16.69 -1.51
C ARG A 74 35.10 15.84 -0.74
N SER A 75 35.35 15.57 0.54
CA SER A 75 34.42 14.76 1.35
C SER A 75 33.09 15.47 1.62
N LEU A 76 33.11 16.79 1.80
CA LEU A 76 31.88 17.59 1.89
C LEU A 76 31.10 17.61 0.57
N ASP A 77 31.78 17.60 -0.58
CA ASP A 77 31.10 17.47 -1.88
C ASP A 77 30.45 16.10 -2.06
N VAL A 78 31.11 15.01 -1.62
CA VAL A 78 30.51 13.67 -1.59
C VAL A 78 29.31 13.62 -0.66
N PHE A 79 29.38 14.23 0.53
CA PHE A 79 28.24 14.31 1.44
C PHE A 79 27.01 14.97 0.79
N LYS A 80 27.21 16.08 0.08
CA LYS A 80 26.15 16.75 -0.67
C LYS A 80 25.59 15.88 -1.80
N LEU A 81 26.47 15.22 -2.56
CA LEU A 81 26.09 14.32 -3.65
C LEU A 81 25.25 13.14 -3.14
N GLN A 82 25.66 12.51 -2.04
CA GLN A 82 24.88 11.39 -1.50
C GLN A 82 23.56 11.86 -0.88
N THR A 83 23.49 13.07 -0.32
CA THR A 83 22.22 13.69 0.09
C THR A 83 21.26 13.86 -1.11
N GLU A 84 21.78 14.27 -2.27
CA GLU A 84 21.01 14.33 -3.51
C GLU A 84 20.51 12.93 -3.94
N ASN A 85 21.39 11.93 -3.94
CA ASN A 85 21.06 10.56 -4.33
C ASN A 85 20.02 9.91 -3.40
N VAL A 86 20.07 10.20 -2.09
CA VAL A 86 19.01 9.79 -1.15
C VAL A 86 17.69 10.48 -1.52
N GLY A 87 17.70 11.78 -1.82
CA GLY A 87 16.52 12.49 -2.32
C GLY A 87 15.94 11.86 -3.60
N LEU A 88 16.79 11.51 -4.57
CA LEU A 88 16.38 10.86 -5.82
C LEU A 88 15.79 9.46 -5.60
N SER A 89 16.38 8.64 -4.71
CA SER A 89 15.87 7.30 -4.44
C SER A 89 14.50 7.34 -3.75
N HIS A 90 14.28 8.26 -2.80
CA HIS A 90 12.97 8.47 -2.18
C HIS A 90 11.93 8.99 -3.20
N LEU A 91 12.34 9.82 -4.17
CA LEU A 91 11.44 10.25 -5.25
C LEU A 91 11.01 9.07 -6.12
N GLN A 92 11.94 8.19 -6.47
CA GLN A 92 11.65 6.96 -7.21
C GLN A 92 10.71 6.04 -6.43
N LEU A 93 10.94 5.84 -5.13
CA LEU A 93 10.04 5.06 -4.27
C LEU A 93 8.62 5.64 -4.27
N ALA A 94 8.48 6.96 -4.17
CA ALA A 94 7.17 7.62 -4.24
C ALA A 94 6.44 7.29 -5.55
N HIS A 95 7.15 7.28 -6.68
CA HIS A 95 6.59 6.88 -7.97
C HIS A 95 6.15 5.41 -7.97
N THR A 96 7.00 4.50 -7.50
CA THR A 96 6.67 3.07 -7.42
C THR A 96 5.44 2.81 -6.56
N ILE A 97 5.31 3.47 -5.40
CA ILE A 97 4.11 3.34 -4.54
C ILE A 97 2.84 3.83 -5.28
N ARG A 98 2.93 4.91 -6.08
CA ARG A 98 1.79 5.38 -6.88
C ARG A 98 1.38 4.36 -7.96
N GLU A 99 2.34 3.68 -8.59
CA GLU A 99 2.08 2.63 -9.56
C GLU A 99 1.41 1.41 -8.91
N GLU A 100 1.82 1.03 -7.71
CA GLU A 100 1.16 -0.05 -6.95
C GLU A 100 -0.28 0.30 -6.59
N ALA A 101 -0.51 1.52 -6.08
CA ALA A 101 -1.85 2.01 -5.80
C ALA A 101 -2.71 2.01 -7.08
N LYS A 102 -2.12 2.34 -8.23
CA LYS A 102 -2.80 2.29 -9.52
C LYS A 102 -3.19 0.86 -9.92
N LYS A 103 -2.31 -0.12 -9.71
CA LYS A 103 -2.63 -1.55 -9.93
C LYS A 103 -3.79 -2.02 -9.05
N LEU A 104 -3.89 -1.54 -7.80
CA LEU A 104 -5.02 -1.85 -6.92
C LEU A 104 -6.34 -1.25 -7.42
N GLU A 105 -6.28 0.00 -7.88
CA GLU A 105 -7.43 0.69 -8.49
C GLU A 105 -7.95 -0.09 -9.71
N ASP A 106 -7.05 -0.48 -10.62
CA ASP A 106 -7.41 -1.20 -11.84
C ASP A 106 -8.00 -2.58 -11.53
N PHE A 107 -7.40 -3.30 -10.57
CA PHE A 107 -7.94 -4.55 -10.05
C PHE A 107 -9.36 -4.37 -9.48
N ARG A 108 -9.56 -3.36 -8.63
CA ARG A 108 -10.85 -3.08 -8.00
C ARG A 108 -11.94 -2.79 -9.04
N GLU A 109 -11.65 -1.95 -10.03
CA GLU A 109 -12.65 -1.60 -11.06
C GLU A 109 -12.92 -2.78 -11.99
N LYS A 110 -11.91 -3.61 -12.32
CA LYS A 110 -12.11 -4.86 -13.07
C LYS A 110 -13.04 -5.83 -12.34
N GLN A 111 -12.83 -6.06 -11.03
CA GLN A 111 -13.72 -6.93 -10.26
C GLN A 111 -15.16 -6.38 -10.20
N LYS A 112 -15.31 -5.08 -9.97
CA LYS A 112 -16.63 -4.42 -9.96
C LYS A 112 -17.39 -4.62 -11.27
N GLU A 113 -16.76 -4.43 -12.42
CA GLU A 113 -17.41 -4.59 -13.72
C GLU A 113 -17.79 -6.05 -14.01
N ALA A 114 -16.94 -7.01 -13.62
CA ALA A 114 -17.25 -8.43 -13.73
C ALA A 114 -18.46 -8.81 -12.85
N ARG A 115 -18.47 -8.34 -11.59
CA ARG A 115 -19.55 -8.60 -10.64
C ARG A 115 -20.88 -8.00 -11.09
N LYS A 116 -20.91 -6.75 -11.56
CA LYS A 116 -22.13 -6.07 -12.02
C LYS A 116 -22.90 -6.84 -13.09
N LYS A 117 -22.19 -7.49 -14.02
CA LYS A 117 -22.84 -8.28 -15.09
C LYS A 117 -23.62 -9.45 -14.49
N LEU A 118 -23.05 -10.12 -13.51
CA LEU A 118 -23.66 -11.25 -12.84
C LEU A 118 -24.79 -10.80 -11.90
N GLU A 119 -24.60 -9.69 -11.18
CA GLU A 119 -25.66 -9.09 -10.36
C GLU A 119 -26.91 -8.78 -11.19
N HIS A 120 -26.74 -8.19 -12.38
CA HIS A 120 -27.87 -7.89 -13.27
C HIS A 120 -28.63 -9.15 -13.71
N GLN A 121 -27.92 -10.22 -14.04
CA GLN A 121 -28.52 -11.51 -14.40
C GLN A 121 -29.31 -12.10 -13.21
N MET A 122 -28.72 -12.11 -12.02
CA MET A 122 -29.33 -12.65 -10.81
C MET A 122 -30.56 -11.84 -10.38
N ASP A 123 -30.52 -10.51 -10.48
CA ASP A 123 -31.67 -9.64 -10.22
C ASP A 123 -32.85 -9.96 -11.15
N GLY A 124 -32.56 -10.24 -12.43
CA GLY A 124 -33.56 -10.68 -13.40
C GLY A 124 -34.21 -12.00 -12.98
N LEU A 125 -33.41 -13.00 -12.64
CA LEU A 125 -33.88 -14.32 -12.18
C LEU A 125 -34.69 -14.22 -10.89
N HIS A 126 -34.25 -13.42 -9.90
CA HIS A 126 -34.98 -13.21 -8.66
C HIS A 126 -36.37 -12.58 -8.89
N LYS A 127 -36.47 -11.59 -9.78
CA LYS A 127 -37.75 -10.97 -10.16
C LYS A 127 -38.68 -11.93 -10.89
N GLN A 128 -38.16 -12.69 -11.85
CA GLN A 128 -38.94 -13.70 -12.56
C GLN A 128 -39.47 -14.77 -11.60
N LYS A 129 -38.58 -15.32 -10.75
CA LYS A 129 -38.91 -16.33 -9.74
C LYS A 129 -40.01 -15.84 -8.80
N THR A 130 -39.87 -14.63 -8.26
CA THR A 130 -40.85 -14.02 -7.35
C THR A 130 -42.21 -13.81 -8.03
N THR A 131 -42.20 -13.34 -9.28
CA THR A 131 -43.43 -13.10 -10.05
C THR A 131 -44.15 -14.41 -10.35
N GLN A 132 -43.43 -15.43 -10.81
CA GLN A 132 -44.00 -16.74 -11.09
C GLN A 132 -44.51 -17.43 -9.81
N TYR A 133 -43.82 -17.26 -8.68
CA TYR A 133 -44.29 -17.74 -7.38
C TYR A 133 -45.65 -17.13 -7.00
N LYS A 134 -45.78 -15.79 -7.07
CA LYS A 134 -47.04 -15.09 -6.78
C LYS A 134 -48.19 -15.58 -7.67
N LYS A 135 -47.94 -15.68 -8.98
CA LYS A 135 -48.92 -16.23 -9.96
C LYS A 135 -49.34 -17.66 -9.63
N THR A 136 -48.39 -18.49 -9.20
CA THR A 136 -48.65 -19.88 -8.80
C THR A 136 -49.50 -19.95 -7.53
N MET A 137 -49.22 -19.10 -6.52
CA MET A 137 -50.02 -19.04 -5.30
C MET A 137 -51.43 -18.49 -5.54
N GLU A 138 -51.61 -17.57 -6.49
CA GLU A 138 -52.92 -17.04 -6.85
C GLU A 138 -53.77 -18.04 -7.64
N SER A 139 -53.17 -18.77 -8.59
CA SER A 139 -53.84 -19.88 -9.27
C SER A 139 -54.21 -21.00 -8.30
N LYS A 140 -53.38 -21.30 -7.28
CA LYS A 140 -53.72 -22.23 -6.20
C LYS A 140 -54.99 -21.80 -5.45
N LYS A 141 -55.05 -20.53 -5.00
CA LYS A 141 -56.23 -19.99 -4.29
C LYS A 141 -57.49 -20.04 -5.16
N THR A 142 -57.34 -19.77 -6.45
CA THR A 142 -58.44 -19.82 -7.42
C THR A 142 -58.94 -21.24 -7.59
N TYR A 143 -58.04 -22.20 -7.77
CA TYR A 143 -58.36 -23.63 -7.84
C TYR A 143 -59.10 -24.10 -6.58
N GLU A 144 -58.57 -23.80 -5.39
CA GLU A 144 -59.21 -24.15 -4.11
C GLU A 144 -60.63 -23.57 -3.99
N LEU A 145 -60.84 -22.33 -4.46
CA LEU A 145 -62.17 -21.73 -4.51
C LEU A 145 -63.11 -22.48 -5.47
N LYS A 146 -62.65 -22.81 -6.68
CA LYS A 146 -63.45 -23.53 -7.67
C LYS A 146 -63.79 -24.95 -7.25
N CYS A 147 -62.91 -25.63 -6.50
CA CYS A 147 -63.22 -26.90 -5.87
C CYS A 147 -64.36 -26.77 -4.84
N ARG A 148 -64.33 -25.74 -3.99
CA ARG A 148 -65.42 -25.47 -3.04
C ARG A 148 -66.75 -25.15 -3.75
N ASP A 149 -66.71 -24.32 -4.80
CA ASP A 149 -67.89 -23.98 -5.61
C ASP A 149 -68.52 -25.26 -6.24
N LYS A 150 -67.67 -26.18 -6.72
CA LYS A 150 -68.10 -27.48 -7.27
C LYS A 150 -68.76 -28.34 -6.20
N GLU A 151 -68.12 -28.51 -5.04
CA GLU A 151 -68.68 -29.28 -3.91
C GLU A 151 -70.02 -28.72 -3.46
N GLU A 152 -70.16 -27.40 -3.36
CA GLU A 152 -71.41 -26.74 -3.00
C GLU A 152 -72.51 -26.98 -4.05
N ALA A 153 -72.17 -26.88 -5.34
CA ALA A 153 -73.12 -27.13 -6.43
C ALA A 153 -73.60 -28.59 -6.45
N GLU A 154 -72.70 -29.55 -6.22
CA GLU A 154 -73.03 -30.99 -6.11
C GLU A 154 -73.91 -31.28 -4.88
N GLN A 155 -73.60 -30.69 -3.72
CA GLN A 155 -74.43 -30.82 -2.51
C GLN A 155 -75.84 -30.23 -2.71
N ASN A 156 -75.93 -29.05 -3.32
CA ASN A 156 -77.21 -28.41 -3.61
C ASN A 156 -78.06 -29.21 -4.59
N MET A 157 -77.43 -29.82 -5.61
CA MET A 157 -78.10 -30.73 -6.53
C MET A 157 -78.63 -31.98 -5.80
N ASN A 158 -77.82 -32.61 -4.94
CA ASN A 158 -78.20 -33.81 -4.18
C ASN A 158 -79.33 -33.55 -3.18
N ARG A 159 -79.30 -32.43 -2.45
CA ARG A 159 -80.37 -32.05 -1.50
C ARG A 159 -81.70 -31.76 -2.18
N SER A 160 -81.66 -31.31 -3.43
CA SER A 160 -82.83 -30.90 -4.20
C SER A 160 -83.40 -32.02 -5.06
N ALA A 161 -82.77 -33.21 -5.06
CA ALA A 161 -83.08 -34.33 -5.96
C ALA A 161 -84.47 -34.96 -5.74
N THR A 162 -85.07 -34.79 -4.56
CA THR A 162 -86.36 -35.39 -4.19
C THR A 162 -87.50 -34.37 -4.01
N THR A 163 -87.22 -33.07 -4.09
CA THR A 163 -88.16 -31.98 -3.73
C THR A 163 -88.38 -30.95 -4.84
N SER A 164 -87.67 -31.06 -5.96
CA SER A 164 -87.65 -30.05 -7.03
C SER A 164 -88.41 -30.47 -8.28
N SER A 165 -88.93 -29.51 -9.05
CA SER A 165 -89.51 -29.79 -10.37
C SER A 165 -88.41 -30.19 -11.39
N ALA A 166 -88.79 -30.93 -12.43
CA ALA A 166 -87.86 -31.39 -13.47
C ALA A 166 -87.03 -30.24 -14.09
N LYS A 167 -87.65 -29.09 -14.33
CA LYS A 167 -87.00 -27.88 -14.88
C LYS A 167 -85.99 -27.25 -13.90
N GLN A 168 -86.26 -27.32 -12.60
CA GLN A 168 -85.36 -26.85 -11.55
C GLN A 168 -84.16 -27.80 -11.41
N GLN A 169 -84.40 -29.10 -11.53
CA GLN A 169 -83.38 -30.15 -11.45
C GLN A 169 -82.38 -30.07 -12.62
N GLU A 170 -82.87 -29.82 -13.84
CA GLU A 170 -82.04 -29.57 -15.02
C GLU A 170 -81.14 -28.34 -14.85
N LYS A 171 -81.66 -27.25 -14.27
CA LYS A 171 -80.87 -26.04 -13.97
C LYS A 171 -79.76 -26.29 -12.95
N LEU A 172 -80.06 -27.05 -11.89
CA LEU A 172 -79.07 -27.43 -10.88
C LEU A 172 -77.99 -28.34 -11.45
N TYR A 173 -78.37 -29.29 -12.30
CA TYR A 173 -77.43 -30.15 -13.03
C TYR A 173 -76.50 -29.33 -13.92
N SER A 174 -77.04 -28.40 -14.72
CA SER A 174 -76.26 -27.50 -15.56
C SER A 174 -75.26 -26.66 -14.74
N LYS A 175 -75.69 -26.13 -13.58
CA LYS A 175 -74.82 -25.37 -12.67
C LYS A 175 -73.71 -26.24 -12.07
N ALA A 176 -74.01 -27.47 -11.64
CA ALA A 176 -73.01 -28.41 -11.14
C ALA A 176 -71.99 -28.79 -12.21
N GLN A 177 -72.45 -29.05 -13.44
CA GLN A 177 -71.57 -29.34 -14.57
C GLN A 177 -70.66 -28.14 -14.92
N GLN A 178 -71.20 -26.91 -14.89
CA GLN A 178 -70.40 -25.71 -15.12
C GLN A 178 -69.33 -25.52 -14.04
N ALA A 179 -69.70 -25.70 -12.76
CA ALA A 179 -68.77 -25.60 -11.64
C ALA A 179 -67.66 -26.66 -11.74
N LYS A 180 -68.00 -27.89 -12.16
CA LYS A 180 -67.03 -28.95 -12.45
C LYS A 180 -66.05 -28.55 -13.55
N ASN A 181 -66.54 -28.07 -14.70
CA ASN A 181 -65.66 -27.64 -15.80
C ASN A 181 -64.74 -26.48 -15.37
N SER A 182 -65.27 -25.48 -14.63
CA SER A 182 -64.46 -24.38 -14.11
C SER A 182 -63.39 -24.82 -13.10
N ALA A 183 -63.67 -25.85 -12.29
CA ALA A 183 -62.68 -26.44 -11.39
C ALA A 183 -61.58 -27.18 -12.16
N GLU A 184 -61.93 -27.93 -13.22
CA GLU A 184 -60.98 -28.60 -14.10
C GLU A 184 -60.09 -27.61 -14.86
N GLU A 185 -60.63 -26.50 -15.36
CA GLU A 185 -59.84 -25.42 -15.98
C GLU A 185 -58.87 -24.77 -14.98
N ALA A 186 -59.33 -24.51 -13.75
CA ALA A 186 -58.50 -23.94 -12.70
C ALA A 186 -57.40 -24.91 -12.25
N ASP A 187 -57.67 -26.22 -12.21
CA ASP A 187 -56.70 -27.27 -11.91
C ASP A 187 -55.59 -27.31 -12.97
N ASN A 188 -55.97 -27.36 -14.25
CA ASN A 188 -55.02 -27.34 -15.37
C ASN A 188 -54.14 -26.08 -15.34
N MET A 189 -54.72 -24.91 -15.03
CA MET A 189 -53.99 -23.64 -14.90
C MET A 189 -53.02 -23.66 -13.70
N TYR A 190 -53.47 -24.15 -12.55
CA TYR A 190 -52.61 -24.27 -11.36
C TYR A 190 -51.45 -25.25 -11.61
N ASN A 191 -51.75 -26.44 -12.15
CA ASN A 191 -50.75 -27.45 -12.50
C ASN A 191 -49.68 -26.89 -13.47
N SER A 192 -50.12 -26.19 -14.52
CA SER A 192 -49.24 -25.51 -15.47
C SER A 192 -48.32 -24.51 -14.78
N ASN A 193 -48.85 -23.64 -13.91
CA ASN A 193 -48.05 -22.67 -13.17
C ASN A 193 -47.07 -23.33 -12.18
N VAL A 194 -47.45 -24.44 -11.53
CA VAL A 194 -46.56 -25.24 -10.68
C VAL A 194 -45.40 -25.82 -11.49
N CYS A 195 -45.69 -26.40 -12.66
CA CYS A 195 -44.65 -26.92 -13.56
C CYS A 195 -43.69 -25.80 -14.01
N SER A 196 -44.21 -24.64 -14.40
CA SER A 196 -43.40 -23.48 -14.76
C SER A 196 -42.53 -22.97 -13.60
N LEU A 197 -43.08 -22.90 -12.38
CA LEU A 197 -42.33 -22.52 -11.20
C LEU A 197 -41.22 -23.52 -10.86
N GLY A 198 -41.48 -24.82 -11.03
CA GLY A 198 -40.48 -25.87 -10.83
C GLY A 198 -39.27 -25.71 -11.76
N LYS A 199 -39.51 -25.50 -13.06
CA LYS A 199 -38.44 -25.25 -14.04
C LYS A 199 -37.61 -24.01 -13.69
N LEU A 200 -38.29 -22.92 -13.35
CA LEU A 200 -37.62 -21.66 -12.99
C LEU A 200 -36.84 -21.76 -11.67
N ARG A 201 -37.32 -22.56 -10.71
CA ARG A 201 -36.58 -22.87 -9.49
C ARG A 201 -35.28 -23.60 -9.81
N ASP A 202 -35.34 -24.63 -10.64
CA ASP A 202 -34.17 -25.43 -11.00
C ASP A 202 -33.13 -24.59 -11.77
N GLU A 203 -33.59 -23.73 -12.69
CA GLU A 203 -32.74 -22.75 -13.38
C GLU A 203 -32.07 -21.79 -12.38
N TRP A 204 -32.84 -21.20 -11.48
CA TRP A 204 -32.31 -20.30 -10.45
C TRP A 204 -31.31 -21.00 -9.52
N GLN A 205 -31.57 -22.23 -9.09
CA GLN A 205 -30.64 -22.98 -8.22
C GLN A 205 -29.30 -23.21 -8.93
N ASN A 206 -29.33 -23.58 -10.21
CA ASN A 206 -28.13 -23.79 -11.00
C ASN A 206 -27.33 -22.49 -11.17
N GLU A 207 -28.00 -21.37 -11.47
CA GLU A 207 -27.33 -20.08 -11.61
C GLU A 207 -26.83 -19.52 -10.27
N HIS A 208 -27.55 -19.76 -9.17
CA HIS A 208 -27.13 -19.38 -7.82
C HIS A 208 -25.84 -20.08 -7.41
N VAL A 209 -25.71 -21.38 -7.69
CA VAL A 209 -24.46 -22.13 -7.43
C VAL A 209 -23.29 -21.53 -8.22
N LYS A 210 -23.47 -21.29 -9.52
CA LYS A 210 -22.44 -20.67 -10.37
C LYS A 210 -22.06 -19.28 -9.87
N ALA A 211 -23.04 -18.50 -9.43
CA ALA A 211 -22.81 -17.17 -8.87
C ALA A 211 -22.01 -17.23 -7.56
N CYS A 212 -22.36 -18.15 -6.66
CA CYS A 212 -21.62 -18.36 -5.42
C CYS A 212 -20.16 -18.74 -5.68
N GLU A 213 -19.89 -19.65 -6.63
CA GLU A 213 -18.53 -20.04 -6.99
C GLU A 213 -17.74 -18.88 -7.60
N PHE A 214 -18.38 -18.07 -8.46
CA PHE A 214 -17.77 -16.87 -9.01
C PHE A 214 -17.43 -15.85 -7.92
N PHE A 215 -18.35 -15.58 -6.99
CA PHE A 215 -18.15 -14.64 -5.89
C PHE A 215 -17.10 -15.10 -4.89
N GLU A 216 -17.06 -16.39 -4.57
CA GLU A 216 -16.03 -16.98 -3.71
C GLU A 216 -14.65 -16.85 -4.37
N ASN A 217 -14.53 -17.11 -5.67
CA ASN A 217 -13.30 -16.90 -6.41
C ASN A 217 -12.85 -15.43 -6.43
N GLN A 218 -13.79 -14.49 -6.60
CA GLN A 218 -13.50 -13.06 -6.52
C GLN A 218 -12.95 -12.67 -5.14
N GLU A 219 -13.54 -13.20 -4.07
CA GLU A 219 -13.09 -12.90 -2.71
C GLU A 219 -11.73 -13.53 -2.39
N ALA A 220 -11.50 -14.78 -2.81
CA ALA A 220 -10.19 -15.42 -2.70
C ALA A 220 -9.10 -14.65 -3.45
N GLU A 221 -9.39 -14.20 -4.68
CA GLU A 221 -8.49 -13.37 -5.49
C GLU A 221 -8.21 -12.03 -4.80
N ARG A 222 -9.24 -11.39 -4.22
CA ARG A 222 -9.11 -10.12 -3.49
C ARG A 222 -8.21 -10.27 -2.27
N ILE A 223 -8.44 -11.28 -1.44
CA ILE A 223 -7.63 -11.55 -0.24
C ILE A 223 -6.17 -11.78 -0.64
N SER A 224 -5.92 -12.62 -1.64
CA SER A 224 -4.57 -12.92 -2.14
C SER A 224 -3.88 -11.66 -2.68
N THR A 225 -4.59 -10.88 -3.51
CA THR A 225 -4.07 -9.65 -4.13
C THR A 225 -3.69 -8.61 -3.08
N VAL A 226 -4.59 -8.34 -2.12
CA VAL A 226 -4.32 -7.37 -1.05
C VAL A 226 -3.14 -7.80 -0.20
N ARG A 227 -3.08 -9.07 0.21
CA ARG A 227 -1.95 -9.61 0.98
C ARG A 227 -0.63 -9.43 0.25
N ASN A 228 -0.57 -9.83 -1.02
CA ASN A 228 0.67 -9.79 -1.81
C ASN A 228 1.11 -8.34 -2.13
N MET A 229 0.15 -7.43 -2.29
CA MET A 229 0.43 -6.02 -2.49
C MET A 229 1.05 -5.38 -1.25
N VAL A 230 0.45 -5.60 -0.07
CA VAL A 230 1.00 -5.09 1.19
C VAL A 230 2.39 -5.67 1.44
N TRP A 231 2.60 -6.95 1.14
CA TRP A 231 3.92 -7.58 1.23
C TRP A 231 4.95 -6.90 0.32
N THR A 232 4.62 -6.69 -0.95
CA THR A 232 5.51 -6.01 -1.92
C THR A 232 5.82 -4.59 -1.47
N HIS A 233 4.81 -3.86 -1.00
CA HIS A 233 4.97 -2.51 -0.46
C HIS A 233 5.99 -2.47 0.70
N LEU A 234 5.89 -3.40 1.65
CA LEU A 234 6.84 -3.50 2.77
C LEU A 234 8.27 -3.84 2.32
N ASN A 235 8.42 -4.68 1.29
CA ASN A 235 9.74 -4.98 0.72
C ASN A 235 10.39 -3.77 0.08
N GLN A 236 9.61 -2.92 -0.60
CA GLN A 236 10.12 -1.67 -1.18
C GLN A 236 10.59 -0.69 -0.10
N LEU A 237 9.85 -0.57 1.00
CA LEU A 237 10.28 0.25 2.13
C LEU A 237 11.58 -0.28 2.75
N SER A 238 11.69 -1.61 2.88
CA SER A 238 12.91 -2.26 3.41
C SER A 238 14.11 -2.04 2.49
N GLN A 239 13.91 -2.17 1.17
CA GLN A 239 14.94 -1.91 0.18
C GLN A 239 15.42 -0.45 0.23
N GLN A 240 14.51 0.50 0.46
CA GLN A 240 14.88 1.92 0.58
C GLN A 240 15.79 2.19 1.79
N CYS A 241 15.59 1.48 2.91
CA CYS A 241 16.50 1.55 4.05
C CYS A 241 17.92 1.08 3.68
N VAL A 242 18.02 -0.05 2.97
CA VAL A 242 19.31 -0.59 2.52
C VAL A 242 20.01 0.38 1.56
N THR A 243 19.29 0.88 0.55
CA THR A 243 19.84 1.87 -0.39
C THR A 243 20.35 3.12 0.33
N SER A 244 19.62 3.59 1.34
CA SER A 244 20.05 4.77 2.12
C SER A 244 21.33 4.49 2.91
N ASP A 245 21.42 3.31 3.55
CA ASP A 245 22.61 2.89 4.30
C ASP A 245 23.86 2.82 3.42
N GLU A 246 23.73 2.24 2.22
CA GLU A 246 24.82 2.18 1.23
C GLU A 246 25.30 3.59 0.83
N LEU A 247 24.38 4.54 0.61
CA LEU A 247 24.75 5.91 0.24
C LEU A 247 25.43 6.65 1.40
N TYR A 248 25.03 6.41 2.64
CA TYR A 248 25.71 6.98 3.81
C TYR A 248 27.10 6.37 4.02
N GLU A 249 27.29 5.10 3.68
CA GLU A 249 28.59 4.44 3.74
C GLU A 249 29.60 5.07 2.76
N GLU A 250 29.17 5.48 1.57
CA GLU A 250 30.04 6.19 0.63
C GLU A 250 30.54 7.55 1.18
N VAL A 251 29.72 8.23 1.99
CA VAL A 251 30.17 9.44 2.70
C VAL A 251 31.24 9.11 3.73
N ARG A 252 31.03 8.05 4.54
CA ARG A 252 32.00 7.62 5.57
C ARG A 252 33.35 7.26 4.94
N LYS A 253 33.36 6.46 3.87
CA LYS A 253 34.58 6.13 3.11
C LYS A 253 35.29 7.37 2.58
N SER A 254 34.55 8.37 2.11
CA SER A 254 35.16 9.62 1.65
C SER A 254 35.75 10.43 2.82
N LEU A 255 35.16 10.40 4.01
CA LEU A 255 35.70 11.07 5.20
C LEU A 255 36.97 10.38 5.72
N GLU A 256 37.07 9.05 5.61
CA GLU A 256 38.30 8.31 5.93
C GLU A 256 39.50 8.71 5.06
N GLN A 257 39.25 9.30 3.89
CA GLN A 257 40.28 9.82 2.98
C GLN A 257 40.71 11.26 3.32
N CYS A 258 40.09 11.92 4.30
CA CYS A 258 40.53 13.26 4.72
C CYS A 258 41.93 13.19 5.34
N ASN A 259 42.83 14.06 4.86
CA ASN A 259 44.19 14.17 5.38
C ASN A 259 44.44 15.58 5.90
N ILE A 260 44.45 15.70 7.23
CA ILE A 260 44.63 16.99 7.93
C ILE A 260 45.95 17.65 7.54
N GLN A 261 47.05 16.88 7.46
CA GLN A 261 48.36 17.43 7.14
C GLN A 261 48.40 17.95 5.69
N GLU A 262 47.84 17.19 4.75
CA GLU A 262 47.73 17.59 3.34
C GLU A 262 46.91 18.87 3.17
N ASP A 263 45.82 19.02 3.92
CA ASP A 263 44.96 20.22 3.88
C ASP A 263 45.67 21.45 4.47
N ILE A 264 46.40 21.29 5.58
CA ILE A 264 47.21 22.36 6.19
C ILE A 264 48.32 22.80 5.23
N GLU A 265 49.05 21.84 4.65
CA GLU A 265 50.11 22.12 3.68
C GLU A 265 49.56 22.81 2.44
N HIS A 266 48.42 22.34 1.92
CA HIS A 266 47.74 22.97 0.81
C HIS A 266 47.39 24.44 1.11
N PHE A 267 46.85 24.71 2.30
CA PHE A 267 46.53 26.08 2.72
C PHE A 267 47.79 26.97 2.84
N ILE A 268 48.84 26.49 3.53
CA ILE A 268 50.11 27.22 3.67
C ILE A 268 50.65 27.54 2.29
N ASN A 269 50.76 26.56 1.41
CA ASN A 269 51.29 26.75 0.06
C ASN A 269 50.49 27.78 -0.75
N LEU A 270 49.17 27.86 -0.54
CA LEU A 270 48.31 28.81 -1.23
C LEU A 270 48.32 30.23 -0.62
N ARG A 271 48.59 30.38 0.67
CA ARG A 271 48.44 31.64 1.42
C ARG A 271 49.71 32.17 2.08
N ARG A 272 50.86 31.50 1.89
CA ARG A 272 52.14 31.91 2.48
C ARG A 272 52.53 33.33 2.07
N THR A 273 52.85 34.17 3.05
CA THR A 273 53.25 35.58 2.86
C THR A 273 54.74 35.83 3.07
N GLY A 274 55.47 34.84 3.56
CA GLY A 274 56.90 34.90 3.82
C GLY A 274 57.37 33.67 4.59
N ASP A 275 58.68 33.49 4.68
CA ASP A 275 59.33 32.40 5.41
C ASP A 275 60.24 32.89 6.53
N LYS A 276 60.39 34.22 6.65
CA LYS A 276 61.22 34.88 7.65
C LYS A 276 60.39 35.91 8.41
N PRO A 277 60.55 35.99 9.74
CA PRO A 277 59.96 37.07 10.51
C PRO A 277 60.60 38.43 10.14
N PRO A 278 59.93 39.56 10.42
CA PRO A 278 60.52 40.88 10.24
C PRO A 278 61.89 40.99 10.94
N ALA A 279 62.86 41.60 10.27
CA ALA A 279 64.18 41.82 10.85
C ALA A 279 64.07 42.79 12.04
N PRO A 280 64.89 42.63 13.10
CA PRO A 280 65.00 43.63 14.15
C PRO A 280 65.36 45.00 13.57
N ILE A 281 64.72 46.07 14.04
CA ILE A 281 65.02 47.43 13.59
C ILE A 281 66.29 47.90 14.29
N PRO A 282 67.43 48.07 13.59
CA PRO A 282 68.64 48.60 14.21
C PRO A 282 68.46 50.09 14.53
N TYR A 283 69.11 50.57 15.60
CA TYR A 283 69.22 52.01 15.85
C TYR A 283 70.11 52.65 14.80
N GLU A 284 69.56 53.57 14.02
CA GLU A 284 70.31 54.36 13.05
C GLU A 284 70.52 55.78 13.59
N ASN A 285 71.76 56.09 13.98
CA ASN A 285 72.12 57.46 14.34
C ASN A 285 72.30 58.31 13.08
N PHE A 286 71.57 59.43 13.00
CA PHE A 286 71.54 60.36 11.87
C PHE A 286 72.93 60.81 11.37
N TYR A 287 73.95 60.85 12.25
CA TYR A 287 75.30 61.29 11.93
C TYR A 287 76.26 60.18 11.49
N SER A 288 75.81 58.92 11.41
CA SER A 288 76.70 57.76 11.15
C SER A 288 77.23 57.66 9.72
N ASN A 289 76.52 58.21 8.72
CA ASN A 289 76.97 58.24 7.32
C ASN A 289 78.01 59.33 7.03
N GLN A 290 78.38 60.15 8.02
CA GLN A 290 79.51 61.07 7.94
C GLN A 290 80.64 60.55 8.84
N ARG A 291 81.41 59.55 8.41
CA ARG A 291 82.63 59.19 9.13
C ARG A 291 83.87 59.16 8.25
N ALA A 292 84.81 60.01 8.68
CA ALA A 292 86.22 60.03 8.36
C ALA A 292 86.87 58.63 8.47
N PRO A 293 87.96 58.37 7.72
CA PRO A 293 88.51 57.02 7.56
C PRO A 293 89.13 56.50 8.87
N PRO A 294 89.04 55.18 9.13
CA PRO A 294 89.61 54.59 10.34
C PRO A 294 91.15 54.43 10.22
N PRO A 295 91.91 54.56 11.33
CA PRO A 295 93.33 54.22 11.36
C PRO A 295 93.55 52.70 11.42
N ARG A 296 94.68 52.26 10.84
CA ARG A 296 95.15 50.87 10.74
C ARG A 296 95.33 50.20 12.11
N GLN A 297 94.89 48.95 12.25
CA GLN A 297 95.33 48.04 13.32
C GLN A 297 96.36 47.02 12.79
N PRO A 298 97.38 46.64 13.59
CA PRO A 298 98.31 45.57 13.26
C PRO A 298 97.76 44.18 13.62
N PRO A 299 98.19 43.10 12.93
CA PRO A 299 97.60 41.78 13.05
C PRO A 299 98.33 40.87 14.04
N THR A 300 97.61 39.96 14.71
CA THR A 300 98.24 38.73 15.23
C THR A 300 97.21 37.60 15.39
N ILE A 301 97.24 36.62 14.49
CA ILE A 301 97.80 35.26 14.63
C ILE A 301 96.85 34.28 15.35
N THR A 302 96.26 33.42 14.52
CA THR A 302 95.54 32.19 14.84
C THR A 302 96.53 31.06 15.14
N ARG A 303 96.28 30.27 16.19
CA ARG A 303 96.72 28.87 16.21
C ARG A 303 95.71 27.98 16.94
N ARG A 304 95.20 27.01 16.18
CA ARG A 304 94.27 25.94 16.57
C ARG A 304 94.87 25.03 17.63
N MET A 305 94.04 24.54 18.54
CA MET A 305 94.29 23.28 19.28
C MET A 305 93.23 22.23 18.89
N PRO A 306 93.59 20.92 18.88
CA PRO A 306 92.77 19.81 18.37
C PRO A 306 91.79 19.22 19.42
N PRO A 307 90.86 18.35 18.98
CA PRO A 307 89.72 17.90 19.78
C PRO A 307 90.04 16.67 20.64
N ILE A 308 89.29 16.46 21.73
CA ILE A 308 89.24 15.21 22.51
C ILE A 308 87.78 14.87 22.86
N PRO A 309 87.38 13.58 22.87
CA PRO A 309 85.99 13.13 22.91
C PRO A 309 85.53 12.55 24.27
N ASP A 310 84.23 12.18 24.25
CA ASP A 310 83.52 11.15 25.01
C ASP A 310 82.80 11.43 26.35
N SER A 311 81.47 11.23 26.25
CA SER A 311 80.61 10.34 27.03
C SER A 311 80.25 10.62 28.51
N ASN A 312 78.94 10.43 28.73
CA ASN A 312 78.19 10.13 29.97
C ASN A 312 77.72 11.30 30.85
N ALA A 313 76.39 11.51 30.85
CA ALA A 313 75.51 11.40 32.04
C ALA A 313 74.09 11.83 31.62
N SER A 314 73.14 10.90 31.49
CA SER A 314 72.14 10.56 32.52
C SER A 314 70.97 11.55 32.59
N GLY A 315 69.80 11.08 32.14
CA GLY A 315 68.52 11.77 32.28
C GLY A 315 67.36 10.93 31.73
N ASP A 316 67.13 9.75 32.31
CA ASP A 316 65.86 9.01 32.17
C ASP A 316 64.72 9.71 32.95
N VAL A 317 63.48 9.26 32.66
CA VAL A 317 62.22 9.33 33.47
C VAL A 317 61.26 10.48 33.08
N LEU A 318 59.96 10.29 32.77
CA LEU A 318 59.06 9.14 32.67
C LEU A 318 57.85 9.51 31.76
N TYR A 319 57.24 8.51 31.13
CA TYR A 319 55.93 8.55 30.47
C TYR A 319 54.80 8.84 31.48
N SER A 320 53.75 9.57 31.07
CA SER A 320 52.44 9.53 31.74
C SER A 320 51.32 9.36 30.72
N SER A 321 50.91 8.11 30.52
CA SER A 321 49.64 7.71 29.93
C SER A 321 48.62 7.52 31.04
N VAL A 322 47.48 8.23 30.99
CA VAL A 322 46.30 7.88 31.76
C VAL A 322 45.22 7.42 30.79
N THR A 323 45.04 6.12 30.76
CA THR A 323 43.84 5.40 30.31
C THR A 323 42.79 5.48 31.41
N ASP A 324 41.55 5.85 31.08
CA ASP A 324 40.38 5.14 31.63
C ASP A 324 39.16 5.27 30.70
N PRO A 325 38.44 4.16 30.40
CA PRO A 325 37.25 4.13 29.57
C PRO A 325 35.97 4.05 30.43
N SER A 326 35.08 5.02 30.32
CA SER A 326 33.73 4.93 30.88
C SER A 326 32.67 5.09 29.79
N TYR A 327 32.06 3.94 29.48
CA TYR A 327 30.74 3.71 28.89
C TYR A 327 29.76 4.90 28.92
N SER A 328 29.11 5.17 27.80
CA SER A 328 27.68 5.51 27.80
C SER A 328 27.04 5.18 26.45
N THR A 329 26.41 4.02 26.40
CA THR A 329 25.39 3.64 25.42
C THR A 329 24.10 4.41 25.73
N ILE A 330 23.57 5.16 24.76
CA ILE A 330 22.18 5.64 24.80
C ILE A 330 21.39 4.80 23.79
N ARG A 331 20.45 4.01 24.33
CA ARG A 331 19.27 3.51 23.61
C ARG A 331 18.10 4.40 24.04
N TYR A 332 17.43 5.03 23.07
CA TYR A 332 16.03 4.77 22.69
C TYR A 332 15.81 5.31 21.29
#